data_AF-A0A2S7QUX2-F1
#
_entry.id   AF-A0A2S7QUX2-F1
#
_cell.length_a   1.000
_cell.length_b   1.000
_cell.length_c   1.000
_cell.angle_alpha   90.00
_cell.angle_beta   90.00
_cell.angle_gamma   90.00
#
_symmetry.space_group_name_H-M   'P 1'
#
loop_
_entity.id
_entity.type
_entity.pdbx_description
1 polymer ?
#
loop_
_entity_poly.entity_id
_entity_poly.type
_entity_poly.pdbx_seq_one_letter_code
_entity_poly.pdbx_strand_id
1 'polypeptide(L)'
;MDDWESHKDLLKGLYLTEKKSLGHIIKYMNDTFMFNHSKSQYETRFKKWGFRKNMNDGDWKRVYKKFQQRKLNRRPESAVLFNGVLIPQDKVKKEIARHVPPTYQFTSGMISSHR
;
A
#
# COMPACT_ATOMS: atom_id res chain seq x y z
N MET A 1 -12.93 -14.03 -21.63
CA MET A 1 -12.26 -13.50 -20.43
C MET A 1 -11.62 -12.17 -20.80
N ASP A 2 -11.70 -11.16 -19.93
CA ASP A 2 -10.94 -9.90 -20.11
C ASP A 2 -9.45 -10.26 -19.97
N ASP A 3 -8.65 -10.14 -21.03
CA ASP A 3 -7.22 -10.50 -21.06
C ASP A 3 -6.41 -9.81 -19.94
N TRP A 4 -6.91 -8.65 -19.49
CA TRP A 4 -6.38 -7.94 -18.32
C TRP A 4 -6.47 -8.73 -17.02
N GLU A 5 -7.56 -9.46 -16.79
CA GLU A 5 -7.77 -10.17 -15.52
C GLU A 5 -6.82 -11.38 -15.40
N SER A 6 -6.52 -12.05 -16.52
CA SER A 6 -5.53 -13.14 -16.58
C SER A 6 -4.13 -12.69 -16.18
N HIS A 7 -3.78 -11.43 -16.45
CA HIS A 7 -2.46 -10.86 -16.15
C HIS A 7 -2.44 -10.02 -14.86
N LYS A 8 -3.57 -9.87 -14.18
CA LYS A 8 -3.70 -8.93 -13.06
C LYS A 8 -2.75 -9.20 -11.90
N ASP A 9 -2.60 -10.46 -11.49
CA ASP A 9 -1.74 -10.80 -10.36
C ASP A 9 -0.25 -10.60 -10.69
N LEU A 10 0.16 -10.94 -11.91
CA LEU A 10 1.49 -10.66 -12.42
C LEU A 10 1.77 -9.14 -12.44
N LEU A 11 0.84 -8.37 -13.00
CA LEU A 11 0.94 -6.90 -13.05
C LEU A 11 0.98 -6.29 -11.65
N LYS A 12 0.21 -6.84 -10.71
CA LYS A 12 0.23 -6.44 -9.30
C LYS A 12 1.59 -6.67 -8.67
N GLY A 13 2.19 -7.85 -8.86
CA GLY A 13 3.52 -8.18 -8.36
C GLY A 13 4.60 -7.24 -8.91
N LEU A 14 4.64 -7.10 -10.24
CA LEU A 14 5.60 -6.21 -10.92
C LEU A 14 5.46 -4.75 -10.47
N TYR A 15 4.21 -4.26 -10.38
CA TYR A 15 3.96 -2.85 -10.09
C TYR A 15 4.09 -2.48 -8.60
N LEU A 16 3.58 -3.32 -7.70
CA LEU A 16 3.45 -3.00 -6.28
C LEU A 16 4.56 -3.63 -5.43
N THR A 17 4.92 -4.88 -5.71
CA THR A 17 5.91 -5.63 -4.91
C THR A 17 7.32 -5.36 -5.40
N GLU A 18 7.57 -5.52 -6.70
CA GLU A 18 8.88 -5.25 -7.33
C GLU A 18 9.10 -3.76 -7.65
N LYS A 19 8.06 -2.94 -7.50
CA LYS A 19 8.07 -1.49 -7.73
C LYS A 19 8.55 -1.07 -9.13
N LYS A 20 8.44 -1.93 -10.14
CA LYS A 20 8.86 -1.63 -11.51
C LYS A 20 8.15 -0.38 -12.06
N SER A 21 8.84 0.32 -12.95
CA SER A 21 8.25 1.46 -13.66
C SER A 21 7.20 0.96 -14.66
N LEU A 22 6.21 1.79 -14.97
CA LEU A 22 5.17 1.38 -15.91
C LEU A 22 5.74 1.10 -17.30
N GLY A 23 6.75 1.87 -17.75
CA GLY A 23 7.44 1.61 -19.02
C GLY A 23 8.13 0.24 -19.06
N HIS A 24 8.74 -0.18 -17.96
CA HIS A 24 9.35 -1.52 -17.87
C HIS A 24 8.28 -2.62 -17.93
N ILE A 25 7.15 -2.44 -17.24
CA ILE A 25 6.04 -3.39 -17.25
C ILE A 25 5.45 -3.52 -18.66
N ILE A 26 5.19 -2.40 -19.34
CA ILE A 26 4.65 -2.41 -20.71
C ILE A 26 5.60 -3.16 -21.64
N LYS A 27 6.91 -2.85 -21.58
CA LYS A 27 7.91 -3.54 -22.40
C LYS A 27 7.93 -5.04 -22.11
N TYR A 28 8.01 -5.44 -20.84
CA TYR A 28 8.03 -6.84 -20.44
C TYR A 28 6.79 -7.60 -20.91
N MET A 29 5.60 -7.00 -20.77
CA MET A 29 4.33 -7.61 -21.16
C MET A 29 4.19 -7.74 -22.69
N ASN A 30 4.69 -6.77 -23.45
CA ASN A 30 4.78 -6.89 -24.90
C ASN A 30 5.74 -8.01 -25.31
N ASP A 31 6.98 -7.98 -24.79
CA ASP A 31 8.04 -8.92 -25.19
C ASP A 31 7.71 -10.37 -24.83
N THR A 32 6.98 -10.61 -23.72
CA THR A 32 6.74 -11.96 -23.18
C THR A 32 5.37 -12.53 -23.55
N PHE A 33 4.33 -11.68 -23.62
CA PHE A 33 2.94 -12.11 -23.77
C PHE A 33 2.27 -11.51 -25.00
N MET A 34 3.00 -10.77 -25.84
CA MET A 34 2.43 -9.99 -26.96
C MET A 34 1.31 -9.04 -26.52
N PHE A 35 1.31 -8.65 -25.24
CA PHE A 35 0.25 -7.89 -24.59
C PHE A 35 0.44 -6.40 -24.88
N ASN A 36 0.03 -6.01 -26.09
CA ASN A 36 0.27 -4.70 -26.68
C ASN A 36 -0.80 -3.67 -26.32
N HIS A 37 -0.66 -3.10 -25.13
CA HIS A 37 -1.52 -2.02 -24.65
C HIS A 37 -0.76 -0.71 -24.44
N SER A 38 -1.45 0.41 -24.69
CA SER A 38 -0.87 1.73 -24.50
C SER A 38 -0.69 2.06 -23.02
N LYS A 39 0.24 2.96 -22.72
CA LYS A 39 0.49 3.43 -21.34
C LYS A 39 -0.79 3.91 -20.64
N SER A 40 -1.64 4.65 -21.34
CA SER A 40 -2.92 5.15 -20.80
C SER A 40 -3.89 4.02 -20.41
N GLN A 41 -3.93 2.94 -21.20
CA GLN A 41 -4.75 1.77 -20.89
C GLN A 41 -4.28 1.09 -19.60
N TYR A 42 -2.96 0.94 -19.41
CA TYR A 42 -2.41 0.44 -18.15
C TYR A 42 -2.74 1.35 -16.96
N GLU A 43 -2.56 2.67 -17.11
CA GLU A 43 -2.86 3.61 -16.03
C GLU A 43 -4.33 3.53 -15.61
N THR A 44 -5.23 3.46 -16.59
CA THR A 44 -6.67 3.30 -16.35
C THR A 44 -6.97 1.98 -15.64
N ARG A 45 -6.32 0.89 -16.05
CA ARG A 45 -6.52 -0.43 -15.44
C ARG A 45 -5.96 -0.50 -14.03
N PHE A 46 -4.77 0.04 -13.78
CA PHE A 46 -4.19 0.10 -12.45
C PHE A 46 -5.01 0.99 -11.51
N LYS A 47 -5.56 2.09 -12.02
CA LYS A 47 -6.51 2.92 -11.28
C LYS A 47 -7.80 2.16 -10.96
N LYS A 48 -8.37 1.44 -11.94
CA LYS A 48 -9.58 0.61 -11.77
C LYS A 48 -9.38 -0.49 -10.72
N TRP A 49 -8.20 -1.10 -10.67
CA TRP A 49 -7.86 -2.10 -9.66
C TRP A 49 -7.38 -1.50 -8.32
N GLY A 50 -7.24 -0.18 -8.22
CA GLY A 50 -6.80 0.50 -7.01
C GLY A 50 -5.33 0.25 -6.65
N PHE A 51 -4.48 -0.05 -7.64
CA PHE A 51 -3.05 -0.28 -7.43
C PHE A 51 -2.37 1.01 -7.00
N ARG A 52 -1.90 1.05 -5.74
CA ARG A 52 -1.22 2.21 -5.15
C ARG A 52 0.13 1.81 -4.57
N LYS A 53 1.21 2.40 -5.09
CA LYS A 53 2.58 2.11 -4.62
C LYS A 53 2.84 2.56 -3.18
N ASN A 54 2.17 3.63 -2.76
CA ASN A 54 2.39 4.28 -1.47
C ASN A 54 1.08 4.35 -0.67
N MET A 55 1.21 4.32 0.66
CA MET A 55 0.13 4.58 1.60
C MET A 55 -0.15 6.08 1.65
N ASN A 56 -1.43 6.47 1.71
CA ASN A 56 -1.82 7.86 1.94
C ASN A 56 -2.04 8.13 3.45
N ASP A 57 -2.36 9.37 3.81
CA ASP A 57 -2.62 9.77 5.21
C ASP A 57 -3.71 8.94 5.88
N GLY A 58 -4.76 8.57 5.14
CA GLY A 58 -5.84 7.73 5.65
C GLY A 58 -5.39 6.29 5.94
N ASP A 59 -4.49 5.76 5.12
CA ASP A 59 -3.86 4.46 5.34
C ASP A 59 -2.94 4.51 6.56
N TRP A 60 -2.13 5.57 6.72
CA TRP A 60 -1.26 5.78 7.88
C TRP A 60 -2.03 6.01 9.18
N LYS A 61 -3.16 6.73 9.16
CA LYS A 61 -4.07 6.86 10.30
C LYS A 61 -4.61 5.50 10.75
N ARG A 62 -4.91 4.59 9.81
CA ARG A 62 -5.30 3.20 10.12
C ARG A 62 -4.15 2.40 10.73
N VAL A 63 -2.94 2.53 10.21
CA VAL A 63 -1.74 1.91 10.80
C VAL A 63 -1.54 2.41 12.23
N TYR A 64 -1.65 3.71 12.47
CA TYR A 64 -1.54 4.31 13.79
C TYR A 64 -2.56 3.75 14.78
N LYS A 65 -3.84 3.62 14.39
CA LYS A 65 -4.86 3.01 15.25
C LYS A 65 -4.50 1.58 15.65
N LYS A 66 -4.05 0.75 14.69
CA LYS A 66 -3.61 -0.62 14.98
C LYS A 66 -2.38 -0.65 15.89
N PHE A 67 -1.45 0.29 15.69
CA PHE A 67 -0.27 0.45 16.53
C PHE A 67 -0.66 0.77 17.98
N GLN A 68 -1.59 1.71 18.20
CA GLN A 68 -2.10 2.05 19.54
C GLN A 68 -2.80 0.87 20.21
N GLN A 69 -3.65 0.14 19.48
CA GLN A 69 -4.33 -1.06 20.01
C GLN A 69 -3.34 -2.14 20.44
N ARG A 70 -2.26 -2.37 19.68
CA ARG A 70 -1.21 -3.33 20.07
C ARG A 70 -0.49 -2.91 21.34
N LYS A 71 -0.17 -1.62 21.47
CA LYS A 71 0.43 -1.05 22.68
C LYS A 71 -0.48 -1.25 23.89
N LEU A 72 -1.78 -0.96 23.76
CA LEU A 72 -2.78 -1.19 24.80
C LEU A 72 -2.86 -2.67 25.21
N ASN A 73 -2.85 -3.55 24.22
CA ASN A 73 -2.91 -5.00 24.42
C ASN A 73 -1.55 -5.63 24.82
N ARG A 74 -0.53 -4.82 25.17
CA ARG A 74 0.84 -5.25 25.53
C ARG A 74 1.46 -6.22 24.51
N ARG A 75 1.12 -6.07 23.24
CA ARG A 75 1.69 -6.85 22.15
C ARG A 75 2.98 -6.18 21.66
N PRO A 76 4.00 -6.96 21.26
CA PRO A 76 5.19 -6.40 20.64
C PRO A 76 4.84 -5.51 19.45
N GLU A 77 5.58 -4.41 19.32
CA GLU A 77 5.57 -3.62 18.09
C GLU A 77 6.06 -4.51 16.94
N SER A 78 5.48 -4.31 15.74
CA SER A 78 5.73 -5.18 14.59
C SER A 78 5.85 -4.37 13.32
N ALA A 79 6.62 -4.92 12.37
CA ALA A 79 6.67 -4.42 11.01
C ALA A 79 5.29 -4.46 10.34
N VAL A 80 5.08 -3.57 9.37
CA VAL A 80 3.85 -3.51 8.58
C VAL A 80 4.13 -4.08 7.21
N LEU A 81 3.36 -5.09 6.79
CA LEU A 81 3.39 -5.57 5.42
C LEU A 81 2.42 -4.74 4.58
N PHE A 82 2.93 -4.06 3.56
CA PHE A 82 2.13 -3.31 2.60
C PHE A 82 2.52 -3.70 1.18
N ASN A 83 1.57 -4.18 0.38
CA ASN A 83 1.80 -4.65 -0.98
C ASN A 83 2.90 -5.71 -1.13
N GLY A 84 3.05 -6.60 -0.14
CA GLY A 84 4.13 -7.59 -0.09
C GLY A 84 5.50 -7.01 0.30
N VAL A 85 5.58 -5.71 0.58
CA VAL A 85 6.80 -5.04 1.06
C VAL A 85 6.75 -4.89 2.57
N LEU A 86 7.77 -5.40 3.25
CA LEU A 86 7.93 -5.24 4.69
C LEU A 86 8.40 -3.81 5.00
N ILE A 87 7.63 -3.08 5.79
CA ILE A 87 7.98 -1.76 6.32
C ILE A 87 8.46 -1.97 7.77
N PRO A 88 9.77 -1.79 8.05
CA PRO A 88 10.32 -1.96 9.40
C PRO A 88 9.69 -0.99 10.40
N GLN A 89 9.63 -1.40 11.67
CA GLN A 89 9.00 -0.66 12.76
C GLN A 89 9.49 0.79 12.88
N ASP A 90 10.80 1.04 12.80
CA ASP A 90 11.34 2.40 12.89
C ASP A 90 10.86 3.29 11.74
N LYS A 91 10.71 2.70 10.56
CA LYS A 91 10.14 3.40 9.40
C LYS A 91 8.65 3.65 9.59
N VAL A 92 7.91 2.69 10.14
CA VAL A 92 6.50 2.87 10.49
C VAL A 92 6.31 4.05 11.45
N LYS A 93 7.13 4.16 12.50
CA LYS A 93 7.08 5.28 13.45
C LYS A 93 7.31 6.64 12.77
N LYS A 94 8.34 6.71 11.91
CA LYS A 94 8.67 7.93 11.15
C LYS A 94 7.52 8.35 10.22
N GLU A 95 6.95 7.41 9.48
CA GLU A 95 5.84 7.72 8.55
C GLU A 95 4.54 8.05 9.29
N ILE A 96 4.26 7.42 10.44
CA ILE A 96 3.16 7.84 11.32
C ILE A 96 3.35 9.30 11.75
N ALA A 97 4.55 9.67 12.22
CA ALA A 97 4.82 11.03 12.66
C ALA A 97 4.65 12.06 11.53
N ARG A 98 5.00 11.69 10.29
CA ARG A 98 4.83 12.53 9.10
C ARG A 98 3.36 12.71 8.71
N HIS A 99 2.57 11.63 8.71
CA HIS A 99 1.24 11.61 8.09
C HIS A 99 0.07 11.67 9.08
N VAL A 100 0.32 11.46 10.38
CA VAL A 100 -0.71 11.46 11.42
C VAL A 100 -0.50 12.65 12.35
N PRO A 101 -1.24 13.76 12.15
CA PRO A 101 -1.03 14.97 12.91
C PRO A 101 -1.36 14.78 14.40
N PRO A 102 -0.74 15.55 15.31
CA PRO A 102 -0.96 15.44 16.76
C PRO A 102 -2.43 15.57 17.17
N THR A 103 -3.23 16.37 16.46
CA THR A 103 -4.67 16.52 16.68
C THR A 103 -5.44 15.20 16.49
N TYR A 104 -5.03 14.37 15.54
CA TYR A 104 -5.59 13.03 15.35
C TYR A 104 -5.13 12.06 16.45
N GLN A 105 -3.88 12.21 16.90
CA GLN A 105 -3.33 11.39 17.97
C GLN A 105 -4.07 11.64 19.30
N PHE A 106 -4.39 12.90 19.60
CA PHE A 106 -5.12 13.33 20.79
C PHE A 106 -6.56 12.79 20.82
N THR A 107 -7.32 12.97 19.74
CA THR A 107 -8.71 12.48 19.64
C THR A 107 -8.82 10.96 19.66
N SER A 108 -7.90 10.25 19.01
CA SER A 108 -7.89 8.78 19.02
C SER A 108 -7.53 8.18 20.39
N GLY A 109 -6.80 8.93 21.23
CA GLY A 109 -6.49 8.54 22.61
C GLY A 109 -7.69 8.63 23.54
N MET A 110 -8.52 9.68 23.41
CA MET A 110 -9.71 9.89 24.26
C MET A 110 -10.78 8.82 24.06
N ILE A 111 -10.97 8.34 22.82
CA ILE A 111 -11.96 7.29 22.49
C ILE A 111 -11.56 5.92 23.08
N SER A 112 -10.26 5.68 23.28
CA SER A 112 -9.76 4.40 23.79
C SER A 112 -9.79 4.29 25.33
N SER A 113 -10.15 5.37 26.04
CA SER A 113 -10.17 5.42 27.51
C SER A 113 -11.57 5.16 28.12
N HIS A 114 -12.60 4.93 27.31
CA HIS A 114 -13.99 4.76 27.75
C HIS A 114 -14.56 3.36 27.46
N ARG A 115 -13.74 2.31 27.58
CA ARG A 115 -14.25 0.94 27.42
C ARG A 115 -13.64 -0.02 28.42
#